data_AF-A0A3D1CJP3-F1
#
_entry.id   AF-A0A3D1CJP3-F1
#
_cell.length_a   1.000
_cell.length_b   1.000
_cell.length_c   1.000
_cell.angle_alpha   90.00
_cell.angle_beta   90.00
_cell.angle_gamma   90.00
#
_symmetry.space_group_name_H-M   'P 1'
#
loop_
_entity.id
_entity.type
_entity.pdbx_description
1 polymer ?
#
loop_
_entity_poly.entity_id
_entity_poly.type
_entity_poly.pdbx_seq_one_letter_code
_entity_poly.pdbx_strand_id
1 'polypeptide(L)'
;RAWTRYMAEEPLQSYEPVMPEGIEMLWIDPLSGKLADGLCENATQIPFISGTQPTETAACTTPEETFIDNPIKRSIDWVKDIFR
;
A
#
# COMPACT_ATOMS: atom_id res chain seq x y z
N ARG A 1 13.19 29.59 -14.17
CA ARG A 1 12.58 28.94 -15.37
C ARG A 1 13.60 28.45 -16.41
N ALA A 2 14.90 28.77 -16.29
CA ALA A 2 15.91 28.29 -17.26
C ALA A 2 15.91 26.75 -17.41
N TRP A 3 15.83 26.02 -16.30
CA TRP A 3 15.80 24.54 -16.28
C TRP A 3 14.61 23.93 -17.03
N THR A 4 13.39 24.40 -16.73
CA THR A 4 12.17 23.89 -17.38
C THR A 4 12.16 24.17 -18.88
N ARG A 5 12.75 25.29 -19.32
CA ARG A 5 12.88 25.60 -20.75
C ARG A 5 13.87 24.66 -21.42
N TYR A 6 15.05 24.47 -20.82
CA TYR A 6 16.07 23.55 -21.33
C TYR A 6 15.53 22.12 -21.51
N MET A 7 14.92 21.56 -20.46
CA MET A 7 14.36 20.20 -20.53
C MET A 7 13.20 20.05 -21.52
N ALA A 8 12.52 21.14 -21.89
CA ALA A 8 11.46 21.12 -22.88
C ALA A 8 11.97 21.23 -24.33
N GLU A 9 13.20 21.73 -24.52
CA GLU A 9 13.81 21.96 -25.83
C GLU A 9 14.77 20.82 -26.24
N GLU A 10 15.38 20.14 -25.29
CA GLU A 10 16.32 19.03 -25.55
C GLU A 10 15.61 17.72 -25.92
N PRO A 11 16.24 16.87 -26.77
CA PRO A 11 15.73 15.54 -27.07
C PRO A 11 15.86 14.63 -25.84
N LEU A 12 14.72 14.36 -25.20
CA LEU A 12 14.66 13.49 -24.02
C LEU A 12 14.78 12.01 -24.43
N GLN A 13 15.70 11.30 -23.78
CA GLN A 13 15.74 9.84 -23.80
C GLN A 13 15.19 9.31 -22.47
N SER A 14 14.34 8.26 -22.55
CA SER A 14 13.88 7.57 -21.34
C SER A 14 15.08 6.99 -20.60
N TYR A 15 15.14 7.23 -19.29
CA TYR A 15 16.17 6.67 -18.44
C TYR A 15 15.58 5.51 -17.64
N GLU A 16 16.10 4.32 -17.89
CA GLU A 16 15.75 3.10 -17.16
C GLU A 16 16.97 2.68 -16.34
N PRO A 17 17.06 3.07 -15.05
CA PRO A 17 18.17 2.67 -14.22
C PRO A 17 18.14 1.18 -13.94
N VAL A 18 19.31 0.52 -14.01
CA VAL A 18 19.48 -0.82 -13.45
C VAL A 18 19.49 -0.71 -11.92
N MET A 19 18.78 -1.62 -11.25
CA MET A 19 18.80 -1.70 -9.78
C MET A 19 20.20 -2.08 -9.29
N PRO A 20 20.85 -1.25 -8.45
CA PRO A 20 22.16 -1.58 -7.88
C PRO A 20 22.11 -2.79 -6.94
N GLU A 21 23.26 -3.40 -6.68
CA GLU A 21 23.39 -4.41 -5.64
C GLU A 21 23.12 -3.84 -4.25
N GLY A 22 22.58 -4.67 -3.36
CA GLY A 22 22.28 -4.27 -1.97
C GLY A 22 21.03 -3.40 -1.82
N ILE A 23 20.16 -3.36 -2.84
CA ILE A 23 18.83 -2.75 -2.77
C ILE A 23 17.76 -3.83 -2.67
N GLU A 24 16.87 -3.70 -1.68
CA GLU A 24 15.75 -4.59 -1.43
C GLU A 24 14.43 -3.83 -1.61
N MET A 25 13.50 -4.39 -2.40
CA MET A 25 12.15 -3.85 -2.54
C MET A 25 11.25 -4.44 -1.46
N LEU A 26 10.73 -3.60 -0.59
CA LEU A 26 9.90 -4.02 0.53
C LEU A 26 8.53 -3.35 0.46
N TRP A 27 7.49 -4.09 0.88
CA TRP A 27 6.15 -3.56 1.05
C TRP A 27 6.10 -2.74 2.34
N ILE A 28 5.75 -1.47 2.22
CA ILE A 28 5.70 -0.52 3.32
C ILE A 28 4.29 0.07 3.42
N ASP A 29 3.80 0.21 4.64
CA ASP A 29 2.65 1.06 4.93
C ASP A 29 3.11 2.53 4.89
N PRO A 30 2.64 3.33 3.92
CA PRO A 30 3.11 4.70 3.74
C PRO A 30 2.72 5.63 4.91
N LEU A 31 1.73 5.25 5.74
CA LEU A 31 1.31 6.06 6.88
C LEU A 31 2.24 5.88 8.09
N SER A 32 2.57 4.62 8.43
CA SER A 32 3.42 4.33 9.59
C SER A 32 4.91 4.19 9.26
N GLY A 33 5.27 3.95 8.00
CA GLY A 33 6.64 3.66 7.56
C GLY A 33 7.14 2.26 7.95
N LYS A 34 6.24 1.38 8.41
CA LYS A 34 6.57 0.01 8.85
C LYS A 34 6.38 -0.99 7.72
N LEU A 35 6.90 -2.21 7.91
CA LEU A 35 6.68 -3.32 6.98
C LEU A 35 5.19 -3.67 6.88
N ALA A 36 4.66 -3.71 5.67
CA ALA A 36 3.30 -4.15 5.38
C ALA A 36 3.31 -5.50 4.66
N ASP A 37 2.20 -6.24 4.75
CA ASP A 37 1.95 -7.34 3.83
C ASP A 37 1.60 -6.77 2.45
N GLY A 38 2.03 -7.45 1.37
CA GLY A 38 1.75 -7.01 -0.01
C GLY A 38 0.27 -7.03 -0.38
N LEU A 39 -0.58 -7.68 0.43
CA LEU A 39 -2.04 -7.67 0.29
C LEU A 39 -2.73 -6.58 1.13
N CYS A 40 -2.01 -5.86 2.00
CA CYS A 40 -2.63 -4.77 2.76
C CYS A 40 -3.02 -3.61 1.82
N GLU A 41 -4.10 -2.92 2.18
CA GLU A 41 -4.49 -1.68 1.49
C GLU A 41 -3.38 -0.63 1.60
N ASN A 42 -3.08 0.06 0.49
CA ASN A 42 -2.02 1.08 0.36
C ASN A 42 -0.58 0.58 0.56
N ALA A 43 -0.34 -0.74 0.69
CA ALA A 43 1.01 -1.28 0.71
C ALA A 43 1.76 -0.87 -0.57
N THR A 44 2.92 -0.24 -0.41
CA THR A 44 3.71 0.29 -1.53
C THR A 44 5.12 -0.32 -1.51
N GLN A 45 5.62 -0.72 -2.68
CA GLN A 45 7.01 -1.18 -2.80
C GLN A 45 7.97 0.00 -2.80
N ILE A 46 8.88 0.03 -1.83
CA ILE A 46 9.91 1.06 -1.68
C ILE A 46 11.29 0.39 -1.61
N PRO A 47 12.31 0.90 -2.33
CA PRO A 47 13.67 0.40 -2.26
C PRO A 47 14.37 0.83 -0.96
N PHE A 48 15.03 -0.10 -0.29
CA PHE A 48 15.91 0.15 0.86
C PHE A 48 17.31 -0.39 0.60
N ILE A 49 18.31 0.27 1.18
CA ILE A 49 19.66 -0.31 1.27
C ILE A 49 19.59 -1.45 2.29
N SER A 50 20.13 -2.62 1.95
CA SER A 50 20.18 -3.77 2.86
C SER A 50 20.73 -3.36 4.23
N GLY A 51 19.97 -3.65 5.28
CA GLY A 51 20.28 -3.30 6.67
C GLY A 51 19.73 -1.95 7.14
N THR A 52 19.10 -1.18 6.25
CA THR A 52 18.42 0.10 6.60
C THR A 52 16.90 -0.02 6.64
N GLN A 53 16.35 -1.15 6.22
CA GLN A 53 14.91 -1.39 6.25
C GLN A 53 14.32 -1.34 7.67
N PRO A 54 13.05 -0.93 7.81
CA PRO A 54 12.32 -1.06 9.07
C PRO A 54 12.20 -2.52 9.48
N THR A 55 12.21 -2.78 10.80
CA THR A 55 12.06 -4.13 11.37
C THR A 55 10.69 -4.37 11.97
N GLU A 56 9.94 -3.30 12.27
CA GLU A 56 8.58 -3.38 12.80
C GLU A 56 7.57 -3.59 11.67
N THR A 57 6.50 -4.32 11.97
CA THR A 57 5.38 -4.55 11.06
C THR A 57 4.20 -3.62 11.39
N ALA A 58 3.49 -3.18 10.34
CA ALA A 58 2.18 -2.58 10.45
C ALA A 58 1.12 -3.67 10.59
N ALA A 59 0.06 -3.40 11.35
CA ALA A 59 -1.16 -4.18 11.19
C ALA A 59 -1.75 -3.81 9.83
N CYS A 60 -2.18 -4.79 9.03
CA CYS A 60 -3.08 -4.44 7.94
C CYS A 60 -4.30 -3.80 8.60
N THR A 61 -4.64 -2.59 8.19
CA THR A 61 -6.02 -2.16 8.24
C THR A 61 -6.75 -3.14 7.32
N THR A 62 -7.23 -4.27 7.86
CA THR A 62 -8.55 -4.71 7.41
C THR A 62 -9.39 -3.45 7.52
N PRO A 63 -10.25 -3.12 6.55
CA PRO A 63 -11.33 -2.20 6.85
C PRO A 63 -11.92 -2.75 8.15
N GLU A 64 -11.58 -2.11 9.28
CA GLU A 64 -12.36 -2.25 10.48
C GLU A 64 -13.75 -2.08 9.94
N GLU A 65 -14.60 -3.00 10.35
CA GLU A 65 -16.03 -2.99 10.25
C GLU A 65 -16.53 -1.59 10.63
N THR A 66 -16.29 -0.59 9.77
CA THR A 66 -17.19 0.53 9.55
C THR A 66 -18.48 -0.21 9.43
N PHE A 67 -19.36 0.11 10.36
CA PHE A 67 -20.64 -0.52 10.57
C PHE A 67 -21.46 -0.40 9.28
N ILE A 68 -21.09 -1.16 8.26
CA ILE A 68 -21.94 -1.54 7.17
C ILE A 68 -22.85 -2.51 7.89
N ASP A 69 -24.02 -2.02 8.26
CA ASP A 69 -25.23 -2.84 8.40
C ASP A 69 -25.13 -3.95 7.36
N ASN A 70 -24.65 -5.14 7.74
CA ASN A 70 -24.43 -6.21 6.79
C ASN A 70 -25.84 -6.58 6.31
N PRO A 71 -26.22 -6.30 5.05
CA PRO A 71 -27.60 -6.49 4.60
C PRO A 71 -28.00 -7.97 4.70
N ILE A 72 -27.02 -8.87 4.70
CA ILE A 72 -27.19 -10.32 4.91
C ILE A 72 -27.56 -10.62 6.36
N LYS A 73 -27.02 -9.92 7.37
CA LYS A 73 -27.45 -10.13 8.76
C LYS A 73 -28.93 -9.77 8.94
N ARG A 74 -29.35 -8.61 8.41
CA ARG A 74 -30.76 -8.15 8.47
C ARG A 74 -31.74 -9.14 7.81
N SER A 75 -31.35 -9.79 6.71
CA SER A 75 -32.23 -10.71 6.00
C SER A 75 -32.39 -12.09 6.66
N ILE A 76 -31.60 -12.42 7.69
CA ILE A 76 -31.68 -13.72 8.38
C ILE A 76 -32.27 -13.56 9.79
N ASP A 77 -32.34 -12.34 10.33
CA ASP A 77 -32.83 -12.11 11.69
C ASP A 77 -34.33 -12.46 11.85
N TRP A 78 -35.16 -12.19 10.85
CA TRP A 78 -36.57 -12.62 10.87
C TRP A 78 -36.73 -14.15 10.88
N VAL A 79 -35.80 -14.90 10.26
CA VAL A 79 -35.83 -16.37 10.23
C VAL A 79 -35.54 -16.93 11.62
N LYS A 80 -34.59 -16.33 12.35
CA LYS A 80 -34.26 -16.76 13.71
C LYS A 80 -35.42 -16.56 14.68
N ASP A 81 -36.24 -15.54 14.44
CA ASP A 81 -37.41 -15.23 15.27
C ASP A 81 -38.59 -16.20 15.04
N ILE A 82 -38.63 -16.89 13.89
CA ILE A 82 -39.64 -17.92 13.57
C ILE A 82 -39.40 -19.23 14.30
N PHE A 83 -38.15 -19.54 14.63
CA PHE A 83 -37.78 -20.77 15.35
C PHE A 83 -37.63 -20.55 16.86
N ARG A 84 -38.20 -19.45 17.38
CA ARG A 84 -38.27 -19.14 18.81
C ARG A 84 -39.58 -19.62 19.42
#